data_AF-A0A929L857-F1
#
_entry.id   AF-A0A929L857-F1
#
_cell.length_a   1.000
_cell.length_b   1.000
_cell.length_c   1.000
_cell.angle_alpha   90.00
_cell.angle_beta   90.00
_cell.angle_gamma   90.00
#
_symmetry.space_group_name_H-M   'P 1'
#
loop_
_entity.id
_entity.type
_entity.pdbx_description
1 polymer ?
#
loop_
_entity_poly.entity_id
_entity_poly.type
_entity_poly.pdbx_seq_one_letter_code
_entity_poly.pdbx_strand_id
1 'polypeptide(L)'
;MKKIAVIGPDQRTVHAVASQLTRCRAVVGAGPQDDLNGVVAVVGAWTPEDQKVVDAVSQAMGAVMLYRPPRSRSAEPEGRAWQEQPGVYHCATVADVQEAVDTIVLNSQRWQADARRADLERSERVRVAVKLEMNRVASEIIQDPQLTDSAAAHRTYTQHLRVALLRQGVACPTFTEPESRELDAGREARVQQIIALVAGLIGGLALGFAIGRALGQPLWGVLAGVVLALFGAVARVWMVQAAERKARAAQRAVALKEAWNALTSDVLARVQIPRVADAVGGR
;
A
#
# COMPACT_ATOMS: atom_id res chain seq x y z
N MET A 1 28.65 32.07 15.20
CA MET A 1 27.48 31.88 16.09
C MET A 1 26.83 30.55 15.73
N LYS A 2 26.63 29.64 16.69
CA LYS A 2 26.09 28.30 16.40
C LYS A 2 24.65 28.38 15.90
N LYS A 3 24.27 27.54 14.94
CA LYS A 3 22.91 27.35 14.44
C LYS A 3 22.35 26.06 15.03
N ILE A 4 21.21 26.14 15.71
CA ILE A 4 20.65 25.01 16.47
C ILE A 4 19.22 24.74 16.02
N ALA A 5 18.89 23.49 15.75
CA ALA A 5 17.51 23.10 15.50
C ALA A 5 16.77 22.98 16.82
N VAL A 6 15.57 23.55 16.91
CA VAL A 6 14.66 23.30 18.04
C VAL A 6 13.49 22.49 17.49
N ILE A 7 13.29 21.30 18.04
CA ILE A 7 12.27 20.34 17.61
C ILE A 7 11.43 19.90 18.80
N GLY A 8 10.18 19.52 18.56
CA GLY A 8 9.29 19.05 19.61
C GLY A 8 7.86 18.86 19.11
N PRO A 9 7.02 18.16 19.87
CA PRO A 9 5.65 17.83 19.46
C PRO A 9 4.71 19.05 19.51
N ASP A 10 4.95 20.02 20.40
CA ASP A 10 4.17 21.26 20.49
C ASP A 10 4.94 22.44 19.86
N GLN A 11 4.51 22.84 18.67
CA GLN A 11 5.10 23.96 17.94
C GLN A 11 5.06 25.27 18.71
N ARG A 12 4.01 25.56 19.48
CA ARG A 12 3.91 26.84 20.22
C ARG A 12 5.02 26.93 21.27
N THR A 13 5.23 25.84 21.98
CA THR A 13 6.30 25.73 22.97
C THR A 13 7.67 25.77 22.30
N VAL A 14 7.87 25.06 21.19
CA VAL A 14 9.12 25.09 20.43
C VAL A 14 9.47 26.51 19.95
N HIS A 15 8.51 27.25 19.41
CA HIS A 15 8.70 28.65 19.02
C HIS A 15 9.03 29.56 20.20
N ALA A 16 8.35 29.38 21.34
CA ALA A 16 8.62 30.15 22.55
C ALA A 16 10.06 29.93 23.05
N VAL A 17 10.54 28.68 23.05
CA VAL A 17 11.91 28.35 23.44
C VAL A 17 12.92 28.92 22.45
N ALA A 18 12.70 28.73 21.15
CA ALA A 18 13.56 29.27 20.11
C ALA A 18 13.71 30.80 20.20
N SER A 19 12.64 31.51 20.54
CA SER A 19 12.67 32.98 20.71
C SER A 19 13.46 33.46 21.94
N GLN A 20 13.66 32.60 22.95
CA GLN A 20 14.40 32.92 24.18
C GLN A 20 15.90 32.57 24.08
N LEU A 21 16.31 31.84 23.04
CA LEU A 21 17.71 31.53 22.77
C LEU A 21 18.38 32.72 22.09
N THR A 22 19.27 33.42 22.81
CA THR A 22 19.92 34.65 22.34
C THR A 22 21.39 34.46 21.96
N ARG A 23 22.05 33.42 22.49
CA ARG A 23 23.48 33.11 22.24
C ARG A 23 23.72 32.28 20.98
N CYS A 24 22.66 31.79 20.35
CA CYS A 24 22.72 30.97 19.14
C CYS A 24 21.61 31.35 18.17
N ARG A 25 21.74 30.92 16.91
CA ARG A 25 20.70 31.03 15.90
C ARG A 25 19.78 29.81 15.99
N ALA A 26 18.68 29.94 16.72
CA ALA A 26 17.66 28.90 16.81
C ALA A 26 16.81 28.85 15.52
N VAL A 27 16.61 27.66 14.97
CA VAL A 27 15.72 27.41 13.82
C VAL A 27 14.74 26.32 14.21
N VAL A 28 13.44 26.62 14.10
CA VAL A 28 12.37 25.69 14.43
C VAL A 28 12.17 24.70 13.28
N GLY A 29 12.06 23.40 13.59
CA GLY A 29 11.77 22.36 12.60
C GLY A 29 12.87 22.15 11.56
N ALA A 30 14.09 22.58 11.85
CA ALA A 30 15.20 22.47 10.91
C ALA A 30 15.67 21.02 10.72
N GLY A 31 16.02 20.69 9.49
CA GLY A 31 16.43 19.36 9.07
C GLY A 31 17.93 19.24 8.77
N PRO A 32 18.39 18.05 8.37
CA PRO A 32 19.81 17.78 8.08
C PRO A 32 20.42 18.67 6.98
N GLN A 33 19.59 19.27 6.13
CA GLN A 33 20.00 20.20 5.07
C GLN A 33 20.34 21.62 5.57
N ASP A 34 20.02 21.96 6.82
CA ASP A 34 20.10 23.33 7.33
C ASP A 34 21.47 23.73 7.91
N ASP A 35 22.52 22.94 7.71
CA ASP A 35 23.88 23.21 8.23
C ASP A 35 23.89 23.61 9.72
N LEU A 36 23.42 22.68 10.55
CA LEU A 36 23.20 22.89 11.97
C LEU A 36 24.39 22.39 12.79
N ASN A 37 24.64 23.05 13.91
CA ASN A 37 25.67 22.68 14.88
C ASN A 37 25.14 21.80 16.02
N GLY A 38 23.82 21.69 16.18
CA GLY A 38 23.18 20.97 17.29
C GLY A 38 21.66 20.89 17.15
N VAL A 39 21.05 20.01 17.95
CA VAL A 39 19.60 19.81 18.01
C VAL A 39 19.15 19.85 19.49
N VAL A 40 18.11 20.62 19.76
CA VAL A 40 17.45 20.73 21.06
C VAL A 40 16.04 20.15 20.92
N ALA A 41 15.73 19.11 21.70
CA ALA A 41 14.41 18.52 21.76
C ALA A 41 13.63 19.12 22.95
N VAL A 42 12.55 19.82 22.63
CA VAL A 42 11.61 20.33 23.63
C VAL A 42 10.56 19.26 23.87
N VAL A 43 10.55 18.70 25.07
CA VAL A 43 9.73 17.54 25.42
C VAL A 43 8.76 17.84 26.55
N GLY A 44 7.66 17.07 26.58
CA GLY A 44 6.67 17.10 27.64
C GLY A 44 6.99 16.14 28.80
N ALA A 45 5.94 15.67 29.46
CA ALA A 45 6.06 14.58 30.43
C ALA A 45 6.58 13.31 29.75
N TRP A 46 7.30 12.48 30.48
CA TRP A 46 7.87 11.23 29.96
C TRP A 46 6.79 10.27 29.49
N THR A 47 6.98 9.66 28.31
CA THR A 47 6.21 8.51 27.84
C THR A 47 7.15 7.43 27.28
N PRO A 48 6.75 6.14 27.29
CA PRO A 48 7.55 5.07 26.69
C PRO A 48 7.80 5.23 25.20
N GLU A 49 6.91 5.92 24.47
CA GLU A 49 7.08 6.21 23.05
C GLU A 49 8.10 7.33 22.85
N ASP A 50 8.02 8.41 23.63
CA ASP A 50 8.99 9.50 23.57
C ASP A 50 10.39 9.06 23.98
N GLN A 51 10.52 8.13 24.95
CA GLN A 51 11.81 7.54 25.30
C GLN A 51 12.46 6.83 24.11
N LYS A 52 11.70 6.02 23.36
CA LYS A 52 12.23 5.36 22.15
C LYS A 52 12.73 6.35 21.11
N VAL A 53 12.04 7.50 20.99
CA VAL A 53 12.48 8.58 20.10
C VAL A 53 13.78 9.19 20.60
N VAL A 54 13.87 9.52 21.89
CA VAL A 54 15.09 10.09 22.48
C VAL A 54 16.27 9.13 22.38
N ASP A 55 16.07 7.83 22.63
CA ASP A 55 17.11 6.81 22.49
C ASP A 55 17.62 6.72 21.06
N ALA A 56 16.71 6.73 20.08
CA ALA A 56 17.07 6.71 18.67
C ALA A 56 17.87 7.96 18.28
N VAL A 57 17.45 9.14 18.76
CA VAL A 57 18.15 10.40 18.46
C VAL A 57 19.49 10.47 19.17
N SER A 58 19.60 10.08 20.45
CA SER A 58 20.88 10.09 21.18
C SER A 58 21.89 9.11 20.59
N GLN A 59 21.45 7.90 20.19
CA GLN A 59 22.31 6.92 19.52
C GLN A 59 22.81 7.41 18.16
N ALA A 60 21.98 8.13 17.42
CA ALA A 60 22.31 8.63 16.09
C ALA A 60 23.16 9.92 16.15
N MET A 61 22.79 10.87 17.01
CA MET A 61 23.37 12.22 17.08
C MET A 61 24.51 12.34 18.11
N GLY A 62 24.60 11.42 19.06
CA GLY A 62 25.57 11.44 20.16
C GLY A 62 25.18 12.35 21.33
N ALA A 63 24.31 13.35 21.12
CA ALA A 63 23.82 14.25 22.16
C ALA A 63 22.40 14.77 21.86
N VAL A 64 21.53 14.81 22.86
CA VAL A 64 20.18 15.40 22.83
C VAL A 64 19.98 16.23 24.09
N MET A 65 19.54 17.48 23.94
CA MET A 65 19.06 18.28 25.06
C MET A 65 17.56 18.11 25.20
N LEU A 66 17.12 17.71 26.38
CA LEU A 66 15.71 17.64 26.76
C LEU A 66 15.39 18.86 27.60
N TYR A 67 14.69 19.82 26.98
CA TYR A 67 14.17 20.98 27.71
C TYR A 67 12.69 20.77 28.07
N ARG A 68 12.38 20.89 29.36
CA ARG A 68 11.00 20.83 29.87
C ARG A 68 10.51 22.22 30.28
N PRO A 69 9.47 22.78 29.62
CA PRO A 69 8.92 24.06 30.00
C PRO A 69 8.24 24.00 31.38
N PRO A 70 8.38 25.03 32.23
CA PRO A 70 7.81 25.05 33.59
C PRO A 70 6.28 24.88 33.63
N ARG A 71 5.58 25.28 32.56
CA ARG A 71 4.12 25.17 32.44
C ARG A 71 3.63 23.78 32.00
N SER A 72 4.53 22.86 31.65
CA SER A 72 4.20 21.47 31.27
C SER A 72 4.16 20.49 32.46
N ARG A 73 3.92 21.00 33.67
CA ARG A 73 3.60 20.16 34.84
C ARG A 73 2.19 19.57 34.72
N SER A 74 1.90 18.87 33.63
CA SER A 74 0.95 17.77 33.69
C SER A 74 1.54 16.78 34.68
N ALA A 75 0.79 16.44 35.73
CA ALA A 75 1.22 15.55 36.79
C ALA A 75 1.89 14.31 36.18
N GLU A 76 3.15 14.06 36.55
CA GLU A 76 3.77 12.78 36.27
C GLU A 76 2.86 11.70 36.87
N PRO A 77 2.45 10.67 36.11
CA PRO A 77 2.00 9.46 36.75
C PRO A 77 3.15 9.00 37.65
N GLU A 78 2.90 8.94 38.96
CA GLU A 78 3.90 8.72 40.01
C GLU A 78 4.95 7.68 39.59
N GLY A 79 6.23 8.07 39.62
CA GLY A 79 7.36 7.15 39.40
C GLY A 79 7.87 7.01 37.96
N ARG A 80 7.50 7.90 37.03
CA ARG A 80 7.97 7.87 35.62
C ARG A 80 8.69 9.16 35.24
N ALA A 81 10.01 9.13 35.36
CA ALA A 81 10.91 10.22 34.95
C ALA A 81 11.74 9.81 33.73
N TRP A 82 12.26 10.81 33.01
CA TRP A 82 13.29 10.58 32.00
C TRP A 82 14.52 9.93 32.64
N GLN A 83 15.04 8.87 32.02
CA GLN A 83 16.23 8.20 32.53
C GLN A 83 17.50 8.96 32.16
N GLU A 84 18.43 9.06 33.12
CA GLU A 84 19.77 9.56 32.83
C GLU A 84 20.50 8.54 31.95
N GLN A 85 21.02 9.01 30.82
CA GLN A 85 21.76 8.18 29.88
C GLN A 85 22.83 9.00 29.15
N PRO A 86 23.93 8.35 28.72
CA PRO A 86 24.99 9.03 27.98
C PRO A 86 24.44 9.73 26.73
N GLY A 87 24.83 11.00 26.54
CA GLY A 87 24.37 11.80 25.42
C GLY A 87 22.95 12.35 25.58
N VAL A 88 22.33 12.30 26.76
CA VAL A 88 21.09 13.04 27.06
C VAL A 88 21.35 14.07 28.14
N TYR A 89 21.07 15.32 27.84
CA TYR A 89 21.23 16.46 28.73
C TYR A 89 19.88 16.99 29.16
N HIS A 90 19.54 16.86 30.44
CA HIS A 90 18.30 17.39 30.98
C HIS A 90 18.47 18.86 31.33
N CYS A 91 17.73 19.73 30.65
CA CYS A 91 17.75 21.18 30.87
C CYS A 91 16.46 21.60 31.57
N ALA A 92 16.57 22.20 32.76
CA ALA A 92 15.43 22.69 33.53
C ALA A 92 15.06 24.12 33.12
N THR A 93 16.03 24.91 32.66
CA THR A 93 15.86 26.29 32.25
C THR A 93 16.38 26.53 30.84
N VAL A 94 15.94 27.63 30.21
CA VAL A 94 16.50 28.05 28.92
C VAL A 94 17.97 28.47 29.05
N ALA A 95 18.40 28.93 30.24
CA ALA A 95 19.81 29.25 30.49
C ALA A 95 20.68 27.99 30.43
N ASP A 96 20.21 26.87 30.99
CA ASP A 96 20.91 25.58 30.92
C ASP A 96 21.06 25.11 29.46
N VAL A 97 20.02 25.32 28.64
CA VAL A 97 20.07 25.05 27.20
C VAL A 97 21.13 25.92 26.54
N GLN A 98 21.19 27.21 26.86
CA GLN A 98 22.18 28.12 26.28
C GLN A 98 23.62 27.73 26.65
N GLU A 99 23.87 27.32 27.89
CA GLU A 99 25.20 26.87 28.33
C GLU A 99 25.61 25.57 27.64
N ALA A 100 24.72 24.59 27.59
CA ALA A 100 25.02 23.32 26.97
C ALA A 100 25.15 23.43 25.43
N VAL A 101 24.51 24.43 24.78
CA VAL A 101 24.64 24.65 23.34
C VAL A 101 26.10 24.93 22.95
N ASP A 102 26.88 25.55 23.83
CA ASP A 102 28.28 25.85 23.58
C ASP A 102 29.17 24.59 23.56
N THR A 103 28.75 23.51 24.19
CA THR A 103 29.49 22.23 24.22
C THR A 103 29.00 21.22 23.19
N ILE A 104 27.79 21.38 22.63
CA ILE A 104 27.26 20.46 21.62
C ILE A 104 28.03 20.55 20.30
N VAL A 105 28.33 19.37 19.76
CA VAL A 105 28.85 19.17 18.40
C VAL A 105 28.00 18.09 17.74
N LEU A 106 27.31 18.49 16.66
CA LEU A 106 26.55 17.59 15.82
C LEU A 106 27.45 16.95 14.76
N ASN A 107 27.44 15.63 14.65
CA ASN A 107 28.02 14.96 13.50
C ASN A 107 27.07 15.07 12.30
N SER A 108 27.21 16.14 11.53
CA SER A 108 26.35 16.45 10.38
C SER A 108 26.37 15.34 9.32
N GLN A 109 27.52 14.72 9.07
CA GLN A 109 27.65 13.62 8.10
C GLN A 109 26.84 12.39 8.52
N ARG A 110 26.94 12.01 9.80
CA ARG A 110 26.17 10.89 10.36
C ARG A 110 24.68 11.19 10.34
N TRP A 111 24.28 12.40 10.72
CA TRP A 111 22.87 12.80 10.68
C TRP A 111 22.28 12.76 9.27
N GLN A 112 23.01 13.28 8.28
CA GLN A 112 22.57 13.20 6.89
C GLN A 112 22.51 11.75 6.39
N ALA A 113 23.44 10.88 6.80
CA ALA A 113 23.40 9.46 6.44
C ALA A 113 22.19 8.74 7.05
N ASP A 114 21.92 8.97 8.33
CA ASP A 114 20.79 8.35 9.03
C ASP A 114 19.44 8.89 8.53
N ALA A 115 19.35 10.19 8.23
CA ALA A 115 18.16 10.77 7.60
C ALA A 115 17.90 10.18 6.21
N ARG A 116 18.94 10.03 5.38
CA ARG A 116 18.82 9.35 4.07
C ARG A 116 18.38 7.90 4.24
N ARG A 117 18.90 7.19 5.23
CA ARG A 117 18.50 5.81 5.53
C ARG A 117 17.03 5.74 5.93
N ALA A 118 16.58 6.61 6.82
CA ALA A 118 15.18 6.67 7.26
C ALA A 118 14.22 7.03 6.10
N ASP A 119 14.64 7.93 5.20
CA ASP A 119 13.89 8.26 3.99
C ASP A 119 13.75 7.05 3.05
N LEU A 120 14.84 6.29 2.84
CA LEU A 120 14.82 5.07 2.04
C LEU A 120 13.92 4.01 2.68
N GLU A 121 14.07 3.74 3.98
CA GLU A 121 13.24 2.79 4.72
C GLU A 121 11.76 3.18 4.72
N ARG A 122 11.43 4.47 4.83
CA ARG A 122 10.05 4.95 4.69
C ARG A 122 9.54 4.70 3.28
N SER A 123 10.33 5.01 2.27
CA SER A 123 9.95 4.82 0.87
C SER A 123 9.64 3.35 0.57
N GLU A 124 10.46 2.43 1.09
CA GLU A 124 10.26 0.99 0.95
C GLU A 124 9.03 0.51 1.72
N ARG A 125 8.87 0.93 2.99
CA ARG A 125 7.70 0.58 3.80
C ARG A 125 6.39 1.00 3.15
N VAL A 126 6.32 2.21 2.62
CA VAL A 126 5.13 2.71 1.91
C VAL A 126 4.86 1.89 0.65
N ARG A 127 5.88 1.60 -0.17
CA ARG A 127 5.74 0.77 -1.38
C ARG A 127 5.24 -0.64 -1.03
N VAL A 128 5.78 -1.25 0.01
CA VAL A 128 5.37 -2.58 0.47
C VAL A 128 3.93 -2.54 0.99
N ALA A 129 3.57 -1.55 1.82
CA ALA A 129 2.23 -1.41 2.38
C ALA A 129 1.18 -1.25 1.27
N VAL A 130 1.39 -0.35 0.31
CA VAL A 130 0.49 -0.14 -0.83
C VAL A 130 0.41 -1.41 -1.68
N LYS A 131 1.53 -2.07 -1.98
CA LYS A 131 1.53 -3.31 -2.77
C LYS A 131 0.74 -4.43 -2.09
N LEU A 132 0.87 -4.60 -0.77
CA LEU A 132 0.11 -5.59 -0.01
C LEU A 132 -1.38 -5.26 0.02
N GLU A 133 -1.74 -4.00 0.28
CA GLU A 133 -3.14 -3.53 0.27
C GLU A 133 -3.77 -3.74 -1.12
N MET A 134 -3.07 -3.38 -2.20
CA MET A 134 -3.61 -3.52 -3.55
C MET A 134 -3.67 -4.96 -4.04
N ASN A 135 -2.78 -5.84 -3.60
CA ASN A 135 -2.91 -7.28 -3.87
C ASN A 135 -4.15 -7.87 -3.21
N ARG A 136 -4.47 -7.41 -2.00
CA ARG A 136 -5.68 -7.78 -1.28
C ARG A 136 -6.92 -7.28 -2.04
N VAL A 137 -6.96 -5.99 -2.36
CA VAL A 137 -8.07 -5.37 -3.12
C VAL A 137 -8.27 -6.06 -4.47
N ALA A 138 -7.20 -6.35 -5.23
CA ALA A 138 -7.30 -7.08 -6.48
C ALA A 138 -7.99 -8.44 -6.30
N SER A 139 -7.63 -9.16 -5.24
CA SER A 139 -8.21 -10.48 -4.95
C SER A 139 -9.67 -10.37 -4.51
N GLU A 140 -10.02 -9.37 -3.71
CA GLU A 140 -11.41 -9.09 -3.29
C GLU A 140 -12.29 -8.76 -4.51
N ILE A 141 -11.84 -7.90 -5.42
CA ILE A 141 -12.59 -7.53 -6.63
C ILE A 141 -12.76 -8.74 -7.57
N ILE A 142 -11.72 -9.56 -7.74
CA ILE A 142 -11.77 -10.76 -8.60
C ILE A 142 -12.72 -11.82 -8.05
N GLN A 143 -12.83 -11.92 -6.73
CA GLN A 143 -13.71 -12.89 -6.08
C GLN A 143 -15.15 -12.42 -5.97
N ASP A 144 -15.44 -11.14 -6.26
CA ASP A 144 -16.78 -10.58 -6.19
C ASP A 144 -17.65 -11.11 -7.36
N PRO A 145 -18.69 -11.93 -7.09
CA PRO A 145 -19.55 -12.47 -8.13
C PRO A 145 -20.48 -11.42 -8.76
N GLN A 146 -20.60 -10.22 -8.17
CA GLN A 146 -21.44 -9.14 -8.69
C GLN A 146 -20.71 -8.28 -9.73
N LEU A 147 -19.37 -8.30 -9.73
CA LEU A 147 -18.54 -7.54 -10.68
C LEU A 147 -18.42 -8.28 -12.01
N THR A 148 -19.40 -8.06 -12.88
CA THR A 148 -19.45 -8.62 -14.24
C THR A 148 -18.75 -7.76 -15.29
N ASP A 149 -18.54 -6.46 -15.00
CA ASP A 149 -17.94 -5.48 -15.90
C ASP A 149 -16.48 -5.19 -15.53
N SER A 150 -15.58 -5.44 -16.50
CA SER A 150 -14.14 -5.20 -16.41
C SER A 150 -13.81 -3.71 -16.18
N ALA A 151 -14.56 -2.79 -16.80
CA ALA A 151 -14.34 -1.35 -16.65
C ALA A 151 -14.75 -0.87 -15.25
N ALA A 152 -15.88 -1.35 -14.73
CA ALA A 152 -16.28 -1.12 -13.34
C ALA A 152 -15.23 -1.67 -12.35
N ALA A 153 -14.72 -2.88 -12.57
CA ALA A 153 -13.66 -3.48 -11.74
C ALA A 153 -12.39 -2.62 -11.72
N HIS A 154 -11.97 -2.13 -12.89
CA HIS A 154 -10.80 -1.26 -13.00
C HIS A 154 -11.01 0.07 -12.28
N ARG A 155 -12.18 0.71 -12.42
CA ARG A 155 -12.50 1.95 -11.68
C ARG A 155 -12.46 1.75 -10.17
N THR A 156 -13.06 0.68 -9.66
CA THR A 156 -13.00 0.34 -8.22
C THR A 156 -11.56 0.15 -7.76
N TYR A 157 -10.76 -0.62 -8.51
CA TYR A 157 -9.35 -0.83 -8.20
C TYR A 157 -8.55 0.49 -8.12
N THR A 158 -8.71 1.37 -9.12
CA THR A 158 -7.99 2.66 -9.15
C THR A 158 -8.44 3.62 -8.04
N GLN A 159 -9.72 3.59 -7.64
CA GLN A 159 -10.20 4.34 -6.48
C GLN A 159 -9.55 3.88 -5.18
N HIS A 160 -9.47 2.56 -4.96
CA HIS A 160 -8.77 2.00 -3.80
C HIS A 160 -7.28 2.34 -3.80
N LEU A 161 -6.62 2.31 -4.97
CA LEU A 161 -5.22 2.73 -5.09
C LEU A 161 -5.01 4.19 -4.69
N ARG A 162 -5.91 5.09 -5.10
CA ARG A 162 -5.87 6.50 -4.68
C ARG A 162 -5.98 6.64 -3.16
N VAL A 163 -6.93 5.92 -2.55
CA VAL A 163 -7.14 5.96 -1.09
C VAL A 163 -5.93 5.39 -0.34
N ALA A 164 -5.37 4.28 -0.80
CA ALA A 164 -4.19 3.66 -0.20
C ALA A 164 -2.98 4.60 -0.20
N LEU A 165 -2.74 5.31 -1.31
CA LEU A 165 -1.67 6.31 -1.40
C LEU A 165 -1.90 7.49 -0.45
N LEU A 166 -3.13 8.02 -0.40
CA LEU A 166 -3.47 9.14 0.49
C LEU A 166 -3.35 8.77 1.97
N ARG A 167 -3.71 7.55 2.36
CA ARG A 167 -3.52 7.05 3.74
C ARG A 167 -2.06 7.03 4.18
N GLN A 168 -1.14 6.83 3.24
CA GLN A 168 0.31 6.89 3.48
C GLN A 168 0.86 8.32 3.43
N GLY A 169 0.00 9.32 3.23
CA GLY A 169 0.39 10.73 3.10
C GLY A 169 1.05 11.05 1.76
N VAL A 170 0.74 10.29 0.71
CA VAL A 170 1.40 10.40 -0.58
C VAL A 170 0.45 10.95 -1.64
N ALA A 171 0.91 11.96 -2.38
CA ALA A 171 0.15 12.53 -3.49
C ALA A 171 -0.03 11.50 -4.61
N CYS A 172 -1.26 11.36 -5.10
CA CYS A 172 -1.58 10.40 -6.13
C CYS A 172 -1.29 10.96 -7.53
N PRO A 173 -0.49 10.27 -8.38
CA PRO A 173 -0.31 10.67 -9.77
C PRO A 173 -1.61 10.56 -10.58
N THR A 174 -1.67 11.28 -11.70
CA THR A 174 -2.78 11.12 -12.66
C THR A 174 -2.54 9.84 -13.48
N PHE A 175 -3.55 8.97 -13.59
CA PHE A 175 -3.50 7.77 -14.44
C PHE A 175 -4.59 7.86 -15.50
N THR A 176 -4.27 7.45 -16.72
CA THR A 176 -5.21 7.38 -17.85
C THR A 176 -5.95 6.05 -17.82
N GLU A 177 -7.28 6.07 -18.00
CA GLU A 177 -8.08 4.85 -18.07
C GLU A 177 -7.74 4.04 -19.33
N PRO A 178 -7.61 2.71 -19.26
CA PRO A 178 -7.38 1.89 -20.44
C PRO A 178 -8.63 1.84 -21.34
N GLU A 179 -8.45 2.03 -22.65
CA GLU A 179 -9.49 1.87 -23.67
C GLU A 179 -10.05 0.43 -23.65
N SER A 180 -11.37 0.32 -23.46
CA SER A 180 -12.12 -0.93 -23.40
C SER A 180 -12.22 -1.60 -24.78
N ARG A 181 -11.31 -2.54 -25.07
CA ARG A 181 -11.42 -3.47 -26.21
C ARG A 181 -12.30 -4.67 -25.84
N GLU A 182 -13.61 -4.58 -26.06
CA GLU A 182 -14.54 -5.69 -25.76
C GLU A 182 -15.37 -6.22 -26.95
N LEU A 183 -15.10 -5.82 -28.21
CA LEU A 183 -16.03 -6.10 -29.32
C LEU A 183 -15.77 -7.34 -30.20
N ASP A 184 -14.63 -8.03 -30.12
CA ASP A 184 -14.32 -9.12 -31.07
C ASP A 184 -14.59 -10.56 -30.57
N ALA A 185 -14.67 -10.79 -29.26
CA ALA A 185 -14.79 -12.15 -28.69
C ALA A 185 -16.17 -12.82 -28.89
N GLY A 186 -17.21 -12.05 -29.25
CA GLY A 186 -18.58 -12.56 -29.38
C GLY A 186 -18.87 -13.30 -30.69
N ARG A 187 -18.08 -13.05 -31.75
CA ARG A 187 -18.33 -13.58 -33.10
C ARG A 187 -17.74 -14.97 -33.30
N GLU A 188 -16.56 -15.22 -32.74
CA GLU A 188 -15.87 -16.52 -32.85
C GLU A 188 -16.56 -17.62 -32.02
N ALA A 189 -17.07 -17.28 -30.83
CA ALA A 189 -17.77 -18.22 -29.95
C ALA A 189 -19.06 -18.78 -30.57
N ARG A 190 -19.75 -17.99 -31.41
CA ARG A 190 -21.01 -18.39 -32.07
C ARG A 190 -20.76 -19.37 -33.23
N VAL A 191 -19.61 -19.27 -33.91
CA VAL A 191 -19.22 -20.18 -35.00
C VAL A 191 -18.77 -21.54 -34.45
N GLN A 192 -18.02 -21.57 -33.35
CA GLN A 192 -17.57 -22.81 -32.71
C GLN A 192 -18.72 -23.64 -32.12
N GLN A 193 -19.77 -23.01 -31.58
CA GLN A 193 -20.97 -23.69 -31.11
C GLN A 193 -21.74 -24.41 -32.23
N ILE A 194 -21.78 -23.86 -33.44
CA ILE A 194 -22.48 -24.46 -34.59
C ILE A 194 -21.74 -25.71 -35.09
N ILE A 195 -20.39 -25.67 -35.10
CA ILE A 195 -19.56 -26.79 -35.58
C ILE A 195 -19.65 -28.01 -34.65
N ALA A 196 -19.66 -27.80 -33.33
CA ALA A 196 -19.75 -28.90 -32.35
C ALA A 196 -21.11 -29.63 -32.39
N LEU A 197 -22.19 -28.92 -32.74
CA LEU A 197 -23.54 -29.47 -32.83
C LEU A 197 -23.71 -30.42 -34.03
N VAL A 198 -23.01 -30.15 -35.14
CA VAL A 198 -23.06 -30.98 -36.35
C VAL A 198 -22.31 -32.31 -36.19
N ALA A 199 -21.21 -32.33 -35.44
CA ALA A 199 -20.41 -33.55 -35.24
C ALA A 199 -21.09 -34.61 -34.35
N GLY A 200 -21.91 -34.20 -33.38
CA GLY A 200 -22.62 -35.11 -32.47
C GLY A 200 -23.76 -35.91 -33.12
N LEU A 201 -24.31 -35.39 -34.23
CA LEU A 201 -25.46 -35.99 -34.94
C LEU A 201 -25.09 -37.28 -35.69
N ILE A 202 -23.82 -37.44 -36.10
CA ILE A 202 -23.36 -38.58 -36.91
C ILE A 202 -23.13 -39.83 -36.03
N GLY A 203 -22.68 -39.67 -34.78
CA GLY A 203 -22.39 -40.79 -33.87
C GLY A 203 -23.62 -41.45 -33.25
N GLY A 204 -24.68 -40.69 -32.97
CA GLY A 204 -25.91 -41.19 -32.33
C GLY A 204 -26.75 -42.12 -33.21
N LEU A 205 -26.73 -41.88 -34.53
CA LEU A 205 -27.49 -42.66 -35.51
C LEU A 205 -26.99 -44.11 -35.65
N ALA A 206 -25.68 -44.34 -35.53
CA ALA A 206 -25.08 -45.67 -35.71
C ALA A 206 -25.37 -46.64 -34.54
N LEU A 207 -25.40 -46.12 -33.31
CA LEU A 207 -25.57 -46.95 -32.10
C LEU A 207 -27.04 -47.35 -31.87
N GLY A 208 -28.00 -46.46 -32.15
CA GLY A 208 -29.44 -46.73 -32.00
C GLY A 208 -29.98 -47.78 -32.98
N PHE A 209 -29.44 -47.80 -34.20
CA PHE A 209 -29.82 -48.78 -35.22
C PHE A 209 -29.41 -50.21 -34.84
N ALA A 210 -28.23 -50.39 -34.24
CA ALA A 210 -27.71 -51.71 -33.85
C ALA A 210 -28.54 -52.35 -32.73
N ILE A 211 -28.96 -51.56 -31.73
CA ILE A 211 -29.75 -52.04 -30.58
C ILE A 211 -31.20 -52.32 -30.98
N GLY A 212 -31.81 -51.46 -31.81
CA GLY A 212 -33.18 -51.66 -32.31
C GLY A 212 -33.34 -52.93 -33.15
N ARG A 213 -32.29 -53.31 -33.88
CA ARG A 213 -32.30 -54.54 -34.70
C ARG A 213 -32.27 -55.81 -33.85
N ALA A 214 -31.64 -55.79 -32.68
CA ALA A 214 -31.55 -56.94 -31.78
C ALA A 214 -32.87 -57.27 -31.03
N LEU A 215 -33.74 -56.28 -30.84
CA LEU A 215 -35.01 -56.40 -30.11
C LEU A 215 -36.24 -56.61 -31.03
N GLY A 216 -36.03 -56.82 -32.34
CA GLY A 216 -37.11 -57.04 -33.31
C GLY A 216 -37.96 -55.80 -33.64
N GLN A 217 -37.63 -54.64 -33.07
CA GLN A 217 -38.32 -53.36 -33.29
C GLN A 217 -37.33 -52.26 -33.70
N PRO A 218 -36.83 -52.31 -34.94
CA PRO A 218 -35.74 -51.46 -35.40
C PRO A 218 -36.10 -49.97 -35.39
N LEU A 219 -37.35 -49.62 -35.72
CA LEU A 219 -37.80 -48.23 -35.73
C LEU A 219 -37.83 -47.59 -34.33
N TRP A 220 -38.27 -48.34 -33.32
CA TRP A 220 -38.31 -47.85 -31.93
C TRP A 220 -36.92 -47.73 -31.31
N GLY A 221 -35.99 -48.63 -31.64
CA GLY A 221 -34.60 -48.52 -31.19
C GLY A 221 -33.84 -47.35 -31.82
N VAL A 222 -34.10 -47.02 -33.08
CA VAL A 222 -33.55 -45.82 -33.73
C VAL A 222 -34.09 -44.55 -33.06
N LEU A 223 -35.40 -44.46 -32.83
CA LEU A 223 -36.02 -43.33 -32.14
C LEU A 223 -35.47 -43.14 -30.72
N ALA A 224 -35.39 -44.21 -29.92
CA ALA A 224 -34.83 -44.17 -28.57
C ALA A 224 -33.34 -43.78 -28.58
N GLY A 225 -32.56 -44.30 -29.53
CA GLY A 225 -31.14 -43.96 -29.70
C GLY A 225 -30.92 -42.49 -30.08
N VAL A 226 -31.76 -41.94 -30.96
CA VAL A 226 -31.73 -40.51 -31.32
C VAL A 226 -32.05 -39.62 -30.12
N VAL A 227 -33.07 -39.96 -29.33
CA VAL A 227 -33.42 -39.19 -28.12
C VAL A 227 -32.31 -39.23 -27.08
N LEU A 228 -31.72 -40.40 -26.82
CA LEU A 228 -30.62 -40.54 -25.87
C LEU A 228 -29.35 -39.80 -26.35
N ALA A 229 -29.05 -39.87 -27.64
CA ALA A 229 -27.94 -39.15 -28.25
C ALA A 229 -28.13 -37.63 -28.18
N LEU A 230 -29.35 -37.13 -28.43
CA LEU A 230 -29.69 -35.72 -28.26
C LEU A 230 -29.51 -35.28 -26.81
N PHE A 231 -30.00 -36.07 -25.85
CA PHE A 231 -29.86 -35.75 -24.42
C PHE A 231 -28.39 -35.73 -23.98
N GLY A 232 -27.61 -36.74 -24.40
CA GLY A 232 -26.16 -36.81 -24.13
C GLY A 232 -25.38 -35.67 -24.80
N ALA A 233 -25.74 -35.29 -26.02
CA ALA A 233 -25.13 -34.16 -26.72
C ALA A 233 -25.44 -32.83 -26.01
N VAL A 234 -26.69 -32.61 -25.59
CA VAL A 234 -27.09 -31.42 -24.83
C VAL A 234 -26.35 -31.36 -23.50
N ALA A 235 -26.30 -32.46 -22.74
CA ALA A 235 -25.58 -32.51 -21.46
C ALA A 235 -24.07 -32.24 -21.63
N ARG A 236 -23.45 -32.83 -22.67
CA ARG A 236 -22.02 -32.61 -22.96
C ARG A 236 -21.73 -31.18 -23.39
N VAL A 237 -22.56 -30.60 -24.25
CA VAL A 237 -22.46 -29.19 -24.64
C VAL A 237 -22.60 -28.29 -23.43
N TRP A 238 -23.53 -28.59 -22.52
CA TRP A 238 -23.73 -27.82 -21.29
C TRP A 238 -22.52 -27.92 -20.36
N MET A 239 -21.96 -29.11 -20.17
CA MET A 239 -20.73 -29.32 -19.38
C MET A 239 -19.52 -28.62 -19.98
N VAL A 240 -19.30 -28.75 -21.30
CA VAL A 240 -18.18 -28.09 -21.99
C VAL A 240 -18.34 -26.57 -21.92
N GLN A 241 -19.53 -26.03 -22.15
CA GLN A 241 -19.78 -24.61 -21.99
C GLN A 241 -19.60 -24.13 -20.55
N ALA A 242 -20.01 -24.92 -19.55
CA ALA A 242 -19.79 -24.58 -18.16
C ALA A 242 -18.29 -24.58 -17.80
N ALA A 243 -17.52 -25.56 -18.30
CA ALA A 243 -16.07 -25.63 -18.12
C ALA A 243 -15.34 -24.49 -18.85
N GLU A 244 -15.72 -24.19 -20.08
CA GLU A 244 -15.17 -23.08 -20.86
C GLU A 244 -15.48 -21.73 -20.22
N ARG A 245 -16.69 -21.53 -19.69
CA ARG A 245 -17.05 -20.30 -18.96
C ARG A 245 -16.17 -20.13 -17.72
N LYS A 246 -15.96 -21.21 -16.94
CA LYS A 246 -15.05 -21.19 -15.77
C LYS A 246 -13.61 -20.91 -16.18
N ALA A 247 -13.12 -21.54 -17.24
CA ALA A 247 -11.77 -21.32 -17.75
C ALA A 247 -11.57 -19.88 -18.26
N ARG A 248 -12.52 -19.32 -19.01
CA ARG A 248 -12.49 -17.94 -19.48
C ARG A 248 -12.56 -16.94 -18.32
N ALA A 249 -13.39 -17.21 -17.31
CA ALA A 249 -13.45 -16.38 -16.11
C ALA A 249 -12.11 -16.38 -15.35
N ALA A 250 -11.49 -17.55 -15.19
CA ALA A 250 -10.18 -17.66 -14.56
C ALA A 250 -9.08 -16.94 -15.36
N GLN A 251 -9.06 -17.07 -16.69
CA GLN A 251 -8.11 -16.37 -17.56
C GLN A 251 -8.27 -14.84 -17.48
N ARG A 252 -9.52 -14.35 -17.48
CA ARG A 252 -9.80 -12.91 -17.31
C ARG A 252 -9.35 -12.39 -15.95
N ALA A 253 -9.58 -13.16 -14.89
CA ALA A 253 -9.12 -12.81 -13.54
C ALA A 253 -7.59 -12.70 -13.47
N VAL A 254 -6.87 -13.63 -14.09
CA VAL A 254 -5.39 -13.58 -14.16
C VAL A 254 -4.92 -12.36 -14.94
N ALA A 255 -5.48 -12.11 -16.13
CA ALA A 255 -5.11 -10.97 -16.96
C ALA A 255 -5.39 -9.62 -16.27
N LEU A 256 -6.53 -9.50 -15.57
CA LEU A 256 -6.86 -8.32 -14.77
C LEU A 256 -5.86 -8.12 -13.63
N LYS A 257 -5.52 -9.19 -12.90
CA LYS A 257 -4.54 -9.14 -11.82
C LYS A 257 -3.16 -8.70 -12.31
N GLU A 258 -2.73 -9.21 -13.45
CA GLU A 258 -1.47 -8.81 -14.09
C GLU A 258 -1.48 -7.32 -14.50
N ALA A 259 -2.56 -6.87 -15.15
CA ALA A 259 -2.71 -5.47 -15.55
C ALA A 259 -2.71 -4.52 -14.34
N TRP A 260 -3.41 -4.89 -13.26
CA TRP A 260 -3.47 -4.12 -12.02
C TRP A 260 -2.15 -4.09 -11.26
N ASN A 261 -1.42 -5.21 -11.23
CA ASN A 261 -0.08 -5.25 -10.66
C ASN A 261 0.91 -4.39 -11.44
N ALA A 262 0.83 -4.42 -12.78
CA ALA A 262 1.62 -3.57 -13.64
C ALA A 262 1.30 -2.08 -13.40
N LEU A 263 0.00 -1.74 -13.33
CA LEU A 263 -0.45 -0.38 -12.99
C LEU A 263 0.13 0.06 -11.65
N THR A 264 -0.09 -0.70 -10.57
CA THR A 264 0.42 -0.36 -9.23
C THR A 264 1.94 -0.19 -9.22
N SER A 265 2.68 -1.03 -9.94
CA SER A 265 4.13 -0.88 -10.06
C SER A 265 4.53 0.41 -10.80
N ASP A 266 3.87 0.75 -11.89
CA ASP A 266 4.11 2.00 -12.64
C ASP A 266 3.78 3.23 -11.79
N VAL A 267 2.67 3.18 -11.05
CA VAL A 267 2.30 4.22 -10.08
C VAL A 267 3.38 4.38 -9.01
N LEU A 268 3.78 3.29 -8.34
CA LEU A 268 4.78 3.34 -7.28
C LEU A 268 6.17 3.78 -7.77
N ALA A 269 6.47 3.61 -9.05
CA ALA A 269 7.70 4.12 -9.67
C ALA A 269 7.67 5.64 -9.89
N ARG A 270 6.50 6.23 -10.16
CA ARG A 270 6.33 7.67 -10.43
C ARG A 270 6.03 8.49 -9.18
N VAL A 271 5.55 7.83 -8.13
CA VAL A 271 5.18 8.46 -6.87
C VAL A 271 6.40 9.04 -6.15
N GLN A 272 6.34 10.33 -5.83
CA GLN A 272 7.28 10.98 -4.92
C GLN A 272 6.78 10.79 -3.48
N ILE A 273 7.47 9.94 -2.72
CA ILE A 273 7.17 9.73 -1.30
C ILE A 273 7.85 10.86 -0.52
N PRO A 274 7.09 11.69 0.24
CA PRO A 274 7.66 12.80 0.97
C PRO A 274 8.69 12.31 1.98
N ARG A 275 9.79 13.06 2.11
CA ARG A 275 10.86 12.73 3.04
C ARG A 275 10.37 12.86 4.47
N VAL A 276 11.01 12.14 5.39
CA VAL A 276 10.78 12.30 6.82
C VAL A 276 11.13 13.72 7.26
N ALA A 277 12.22 14.28 6.72
CA ALA A 277 12.66 15.64 7.01
C ALA A 277 11.61 16.71 6.66
N ASP A 278 10.91 16.56 5.52
CA ASP A 278 9.90 17.53 5.07
C ASP A 278 8.61 17.43 5.90
N ALA A 279 8.31 16.26 6.48
CA ALA A 279 7.17 16.07 7.36
C ALA A 279 7.38 16.68 8.76
N VAL A 280 8.63 16.81 9.20
CA VAL A 280 9.00 17.49 10.47
C VAL A 280 9.10 19.01 10.29
N GLY A 281 9.33 19.48 9.05
CA GLY A 281 9.56 20.89 8.71
C GLY A 281 8.33 21.75 8.39
N GLY A 282 7.09 21.25 8.42
CA GLY A 282 5.93 22.14 8.24
C GLY A 282 4.54 21.53 8.13
N ARG A 283 3.65 21.95 9.03
CA ARG A 283 2.80 23.14 8.81
C ARG A 283 2.61 23.89 10.11
#